data_AF-A0A958H8P6-F1
#
_entry.id   AF-A0A958H8P6-F1
#
_cell.length_a   1.000
_cell.length_b   1.000
_cell.length_c   1.000
_cell.angle_alpha   90.00
_cell.angle_beta   90.00
_cell.angle_gamma   90.00
#
_symmetry.space_group_name_H-M   'P 1'
#
loop_
_entity.id
_entity.type
_entity.pdbx_description
1 polymer ?
#
loop_
_entity_poly.entity_id
_entity_poly.type
_entity_poly.pdbx_seq_one_letter_code
_entity_poly.pdbx_strand_id
1 'polypeptide(L)'
;ADKVANLEQALLAAGELPARNSDPESARRASITVDESGLIGFVHATPSLYVYGYLRPFCEQTEAGWRITARSIAQASAAGLEAAAILEHLEAMAVGGVPQELQVKIKAWSQHYGAATVQTLTLVQFRDQAALDE
;
A
#
# COMPACT_ATOMS: atom_id res chain seq x y z
N ALA A 1 -13.80 -31.42 -3.57
CA ALA A 1 -14.39 -30.95 -2.30
C ALA A 1 -14.13 -29.45 -2.17
N ASP A 2 -15.15 -28.69 -1.82
CA ASP A 2 -15.05 -27.24 -1.63
C ASP A 2 -14.23 -26.93 -0.36
N LYS A 3 -13.01 -26.41 -0.54
CA LYS A 3 -12.08 -26.14 0.56
C LYS A 3 -12.63 -25.08 1.52
N VAL A 4 -13.46 -24.17 1.04
CA VAL A 4 -14.07 -23.11 1.86
C VAL A 4 -15.12 -23.71 2.79
N ALA A 5 -15.97 -24.58 2.26
CA ALA A 5 -16.98 -25.28 3.06
C ALA A 5 -16.33 -26.14 4.17
N ASN A 6 -15.23 -26.82 3.86
CA ASN A 6 -14.49 -27.61 4.86
C ASN A 6 -13.89 -26.71 5.97
N LEU A 7 -13.38 -25.53 5.62
CA LEU A 7 -12.84 -24.57 6.59
C LEU A 7 -13.93 -23.98 7.47
N GLU A 8 -15.06 -23.58 6.86
CA GLU A 8 -16.23 -23.06 7.57
C GLU A 8 -16.75 -24.07 8.60
N GLN A 9 -16.89 -25.33 8.18
CA GLN A 9 -17.36 -26.41 9.06
C GLN A 9 -16.38 -26.70 10.20
N ALA A 10 -15.06 -26.62 9.96
CA ALA A 10 -14.05 -26.78 10.99
C ALA A 10 -14.07 -25.62 12.02
N LEU A 11 -14.27 -24.38 11.57
CA LEU A 11 -14.39 -23.22 12.46
C LEU A 11 -15.64 -23.29 13.32
N LEU A 12 -16.79 -23.66 12.73
CA LEU A 12 -18.03 -23.88 13.49
C LEU A 12 -17.89 -25.00 14.52
N ALA A 13 -17.23 -26.10 14.18
CA ALA A 13 -16.95 -27.19 15.12
C ALA A 13 -16.03 -26.77 16.27
N ALA A 14 -15.18 -25.76 16.06
CA ALA A 14 -14.33 -25.16 17.08
C ALA A 14 -15.05 -24.08 17.94
N GLY A 15 -16.32 -23.78 17.66
CA GLY A 15 -17.09 -22.75 18.35
C GLY A 15 -16.80 -21.32 17.87
N GLU A 16 -16.04 -21.17 16.79
CA GLU A 16 -15.77 -19.89 16.16
C GLU A 16 -16.90 -19.55 15.17
N LEU A 17 -17.36 -18.30 15.17
CA LEU A 17 -18.38 -17.80 14.25
C LEU A 17 -17.72 -16.92 13.17
N PRO A 18 -17.17 -17.50 12.09
CA PRO A 18 -16.46 -16.72 11.09
C PRO A 18 -17.40 -15.82 10.30
N ALA A 19 -17.00 -14.55 10.12
CA ALA A 19 -17.65 -13.67 9.16
C ALA A 19 -17.26 -14.10 7.73
N ARG A 20 -18.25 -14.47 6.92
CA ARG A 20 -18.06 -14.85 5.52
C ARG A 20 -18.39 -13.69 4.60
N ASN A 21 -17.39 -13.22 3.86
CA ASN A 21 -17.58 -12.25 2.78
C ASN A 21 -17.64 -12.99 1.45
N SER A 22 -18.79 -12.94 0.78
CA SER A 22 -19.01 -13.56 -0.53
C SER A 22 -18.57 -12.67 -1.69
N ASP A 23 -18.35 -11.38 -1.43
CA ASP A 23 -17.97 -10.38 -2.41
C ASP A 23 -16.65 -9.68 -2.02
N PRO A 24 -15.58 -9.86 -2.82
CA PRO A 24 -14.29 -9.19 -2.61
C PRO A 24 -14.39 -7.66 -2.62
N GLU A 25 -15.30 -7.08 -3.41
CA GLU A 25 -15.45 -5.61 -3.48
C GLU A 25 -16.08 -5.04 -2.21
N SER A 26 -17.08 -5.71 -1.66
CA SER A 26 -17.65 -5.31 -0.38
C SER A 26 -16.65 -5.47 0.77
N ALA A 27 -15.77 -6.47 0.70
CA ALA A 27 -14.74 -6.68 1.71
C ALA A 27 -13.63 -5.62 1.69
N ARG A 28 -13.36 -5.01 0.53
CA ARG A 28 -12.25 -4.06 0.37
C ARG A 28 -12.63 -2.62 0.73
N ARG A 29 -13.88 -2.19 0.46
CA ARG A 29 -14.31 -0.80 0.67
C ARG A 29 -14.11 -0.33 2.11
N ALA A 30 -13.46 0.82 2.28
CA ALA A 30 -13.31 1.49 3.59
C ALA A 30 -12.77 0.55 4.69
N SER A 31 -11.84 -0.33 4.32
CA SER A 31 -11.31 -1.40 5.19
C SER A 31 -10.00 -1.05 5.88
N ILE A 32 -9.29 -0.02 5.39
CA ILE A 32 -8.00 0.42 5.91
C ILE A 32 -7.95 1.93 6.15
N THR A 33 -7.05 2.35 7.02
CA THR A 33 -6.58 3.74 7.12
C THR A 33 -5.13 3.79 6.68
N VAL A 34 -4.71 4.85 6.00
CA VAL A 34 -3.31 5.02 5.59
C VAL A 34 -2.83 6.44 5.91
N ASP A 35 -1.63 6.56 6.46
CA ASP A 35 -1.03 7.85 6.78
C ASP A 35 0.03 8.29 5.75
N GLU A 36 0.54 9.52 5.89
CA GLU A 36 1.56 10.10 5.00
C GLU A 36 2.91 9.35 5.05
N SER A 37 3.15 8.55 6.10
CA SER A 37 4.35 7.73 6.30
C SER A 37 4.25 6.36 5.63
N GLY A 38 3.07 6.02 5.10
CA GLY A 38 2.76 4.74 4.47
C GLY A 38 2.35 3.65 5.46
N LEU A 39 2.08 3.96 6.73
CA LEU A 39 1.61 2.98 7.70
C LEU A 39 0.13 2.67 7.45
N ILE A 40 -0.21 1.39 7.45
CA ILE A 40 -1.58 0.91 7.22
C ILE A 40 -2.17 0.41 8.53
N GLY A 41 -3.31 1.00 8.91
CA GLY A 41 -4.19 0.52 9.95
C GLY A 41 -5.39 -0.21 9.36
N PHE A 42 -5.95 -1.17 10.09
CA PHE A 42 -7.21 -1.83 9.72
C PHE A 42 -8.36 -1.24 10.52
N VAL A 43 -9.49 -0.99 9.85
CA VAL A 43 -10.71 -0.47 10.49
C VAL A 43 -11.34 -1.53 11.40
N HIS A 44 -11.18 -2.80 11.06
CA HIS A 44 -11.71 -3.93 11.81
C HIS A 44 -10.59 -4.76 12.44
N ALA A 45 -10.81 -5.24 13.66
CA ALA A 45 -9.86 -6.09 14.40
C ALA A 45 -9.54 -7.41 13.67
N THR A 46 -10.46 -7.88 12.82
CA THR A 46 -10.31 -9.08 11.98
C THR A 46 -10.43 -8.69 10.51
N PRO A 47 -9.34 -8.25 9.86
CA PRO A 47 -9.37 -7.86 8.45
C PRO A 47 -9.69 -9.05 7.55
N SER A 48 -10.40 -8.81 6.45
CA SER A 48 -10.70 -9.85 5.48
C SER A 48 -9.44 -10.37 4.78
N LEU A 49 -9.40 -11.67 4.49
CA LEU A 49 -8.33 -12.28 3.68
C LEU A 49 -8.18 -11.62 2.30
N TYR A 50 -9.25 -11.07 1.74
CA TYR A 50 -9.19 -10.30 0.50
C TYR A 50 -8.32 -9.06 0.64
N VAL A 51 -8.46 -8.30 1.74
CA VAL A 51 -7.66 -7.09 2.00
C VAL A 51 -6.18 -7.44 2.11
N TYR A 52 -5.83 -8.51 2.83
CA TYR A 52 -4.45 -8.99 2.86
C TYR A 52 -3.92 -9.37 1.48
N GLY A 53 -4.76 -10.04 0.67
CA GLY A 53 -4.44 -10.38 -0.72
C GLY A 53 -4.14 -9.15 -1.58
N TYR A 54 -4.88 -8.05 -1.39
CA TYR A 54 -4.66 -6.80 -2.11
C TYR A 54 -3.43 -6.03 -1.62
N LEU A 55 -3.09 -6.05 -0.32
CA LEU A 55 -1.94 -5.31 0.22
C LEU A 55 -0.60 -5.97 -0.11
N ARG A 56 -0.56 -7.31 -0.08
CA ARG A 56 0.67 -8.11 -0.20
C ARG A 56 1.56 -7.79 -1.42
N PRO A 57 1.04 -7.47 -2.61
CA PRO A 57 1.88 -7.18 -3.78
C PRO A 57 2.72 -5.90 -3.66
N PHE A 58 2.29 -4.92 -2.87
CA PHE A 58 2.93 -3.59 -2.83
C PHE A 58 3.18 -3.04 -1.42
N CYS A 59 2.81 -3.79 -0.37
CA CYS A 59 3.12 -3.48 1.01
C CYS A 59 4.06 -4.53 1.61
N GLU A 60 4.85 -4.12 2.59
CA GLU A 60 5.65 -5.00 3.42
C GLU A 60 5.04 -5.14 4.82
N GLN A 61 5.21 -6.33 5.42
CA GLN A 61 4.83 -6.55 6.81
C GLN A 61 6.05 -6.29 7.69
N THR A 62 5.91 -5.32 8.59
CA THR A 62 6.92 -4.90 9.56
C THR A 62 6.46 -5.23 10.98
N GLU A 63 7.32 -5.04 11.99
CA GLU A 63 6.94 -5.17 13.40
C GLU A 63 5.81 -4.22 13.79
N ALA A 64 5.75 -3.04 13.17
CA ALA A 64 4.69 -2.04 13.38
C ALA A 64 3.40 -2.34 12.58
N GLY A 65 3.36 -3.42 11.79
CA GLY A 65 2.25 -3.78 10.92
C GLY A 65 2.56 -3.57 9.44
N TRP A 66 1.51 -3.42 8.64
CA TRP A 66 1.61 -3.27 7.19
C TRP A 66 2.09 -1.88 6.82
N ARG A 67 3.06 -1.79 5.91
CA ARG A 67 3.65 -0.53 5.49
C ARG A 67 3.92 -0.49 4.00
N ILE A 68 3.71 0.68 3.41
CA ILE A 68 4.16 1.01 2.05
C ILE A 68 5.51 1.70 2.17
N THR A 69 6.53 1.15 1.50
CA THR A 69 7.87 1.75 1.47
C THR A 69 8.41 1.80 0.06
N ALA A 70 9.47 2.59 -0.14
CA ALA A 70 10.15 2.68 -1.42
C ALA A 70 10.58 1.30 -1.95
N ARG A 71 11.01 0.41 -1.05
CA ARG A 71 11.41 -0.96 -1.38
C ARG A 71 10.22 -1.79 -1.86
N SER A 72 9.10 -1.76 -1.13
CA SER A 72 7.91 -2.56 -1.50
C SER A 72 7.32 -2.09 -2.83
N ILE A 73 7.28 -0.77 -3.07
CA ILE A 73 6.81 -0.20 -4.34
C ILE A 73 7.77 -0.52 -5.50
N ALA A 74 9.08 -0.37 -5.31
CA ALA A 74 10.06 -0.71 -6.34
C ALA A 74 9.98 -2.20 -6.74
N GLN A 75 9.77 -3.09 -5.76
CA GLN A 75 9.55 -4.52 -6.01
C GLN A 75 8.24 -4.77 -6.76
N ALA A 76 7.16 -4.10 -6.38
CA ALA A 76 5.87 -4.20 -7.06
C ALA A 76 5.98 -3.76 -8.53
N SER A 77 6.64 -2.63 -8.80
CA SER A 77 6.85 -2.14 -10.16
C SER A 77 7.79 -3.04 -10.97
N ALA A 78 8.84 -3.61 -10.37
CA ALA A 78 9.67 -4.61 -11.03
C ALA A 78 8.89 -5.89 -11.39
N ALA A 79 7.82 -6.19 -10.65
CA ALA A 79 6.89 -7.29 -10.95
C ALA A 79 5.77 -6.90 -11.94
N GLY A 80 5.82 -5.70 -12.53
CA GLY A 80 4.86 -5.22 -13.52
C GLY A 80 3.62 -4.53 -12.94
N LEU A 81 3.60 -4.21 -11.64
CA LEU A 81 2.50 -3.46 -11.04
C LEU A 81 2.75 -1.95 -11.14
N GLU A 82 1.93 -1.30 -11.97
CA GLU A 82 1.99 0.13 -12.23
C GLU A 82 1.54 0.99 -11.04
N ALA A 83 2.13 2.17 -10.89
CA ALA A 83 1.78 3.13 -9.84
C ALA A 83 0.28 3.45 -9.79
N ALA A 84 -0.33 3.62 -10.98
CA ALA A 84 -1.75 3.91 -11.11
C ALA A 84 -2.63 2.79 -10.53
N ALA A 85 -2.27 1.53 -10.78
CA ALA A 85 -2.99 0.37 -10.25
C ALA A 85 -2.84 0.26 -8.72
N ILE A 86 -1.64 0.54 -8.20
CA ILE A 86 -1.39 0.57 -6.74
C ILE A 86 -2.28 1.63 -6.08
N LEU A 87 -2.31 2.85 -6.65
CA LEU A 87 -3.14 3.93 -6.14
C LEU A 87 -4.63 3.61 -6.24
N GLU A 88 -5.09 3.02 -7.33
CA GLU A 88 -6.48 2.57 -7.49
C GLU A 88 -6.87 1.55 -6.41
N HIS A 89 -6.02 0.58 -6.14
CA HIS A 89 -6.26 -0.40 -5.07
C HIS A 89 -6.32 0.28 -3.70
N LEU A 90 -5.40 1.21 -3.42
CA LEU A 90 -5.37 1.93 -2.15
C LEU A 90 -6.61 2.83 -1.98
N GLU A 91 -7.00 3.59 -3.00
CA GLU A 91 -8.20 4.44 -2.98
C GLU A 91 -9.48 3.61 -2.77
N ALA A 92 -9.56 2.42 -3.38
CA ALA A 92 -10.69 1.53 -3.18
C ALA A 92 -10.80 1.00 -1.73
N MET A 93 -9.70 0.98 -0.98
CA MET A 93 -9.64 0.43 0.38
C MET A 93 -9.62 1.50 1.49
N ALA A 94 -9.00 2.65 1.23
CA ALA A 94 -8.70 3.65 2.24
C ALA A 94 -9.94 4.43 2.68
N VAL A 95 -10.15 4.51 3.99
CA VAL A 95 -11.10 5.44 4.59
C VAL A 95 -10.57 6.86 4.41
N GLY A 96 -11.31 7.69 3.69
CA GLY A 96 -10.92 9.08 3.44
C GLY A 96 -9.92 9.27 2.29
N GLY A 97 -9.61 8.21 1.55
CA GLY A 97 -8.68 8.24 0.41
C GLY A 97 -7.22 8.18 0.81
N VAL A 98 -6.32 8.27 -0.19
CA VAL A 98 -4.87 8.20 0.03
C VAL A 98 -4.30 9.60 0.22
N PRO A 99 -3.52 9.87 1.29
CA PRO A 99 -2.88 11.17 1.50
C PRO A 99 -2.05 11.60 0.28
N GLN A 100 -2.19 12.86 -0.13
CA GLN A 100 -1.56 13.38 -1.34
C GLN A 100 -0.04 13.20 -1.36
N GLU A 101 0.62 13.41 -0.21
CA GLU A 101 2.07 13.19 -0.08
C GLU A 101 2.47 11.74 -0.37
N LEU A 102 1.67 10.78 0.12
CA LEU A 102 1.92 9.37 -0.13
C LEU A 102 1.70 9.03 -1.62
N GLN A 103 0.70 9.64 -2.27
CA GLN A 103 0.51 9.46 -3.71
C GLN A 103 1.73 9.93 -4.51
N VAL A 104 2.33 11.07 -4.14
CA VAL A 104 3.55 11.59 -4.76
C VAL A 104 4.72 10.63 -4.53
N LYS A 105 4.90 10.12 -3.30
CA LYS A 105 5.93 9.15 -2.95
C LYS A 105 5.80 7.86 -3.76
N ILE A 106 4.58 7.30 -3.88
CA ILE A 106 4.33 6.07 -4.65
C ILE A 106 4.73 6.27 -6.12
N LYS A 107 4.32 7.38 -6.75
CA LYS A 107 4.68 7.70 -8.14
C LYS A 107 6.20 7.86 -8.33
N ALA A 108 6.87 8.46 -7.34
CA ALA A 108 8.33 8.59 -7.36
C ALA A 108 9.04 7.23 -7.24
N TRP A 109 8.60 6.38 -6.31
CA TRP A 109 9.22 5.08 -6.04
C TRP A 109 8.97 4.04 -7.13
N SER A 110 7.85 4.14 -7.86
CA SER A 110 7.50 3.23 -8.94
C SER A 110 8.23 3.52 -10.27
N GLN A 111 9.20 4.45 -10.26
CA GLN A 111 9.85 4.95 -11.48
C GLN A 111 8.84 5.44 -12.53
N HIS A 112 7.69 5.96 -12.10
CA HIS A 112 6.62 6.40 -13.02
C HIS A 112 7.09 7.51 -13.97
N TYR A 113 8.12 8.25 -13.57
CA TYR A 113 8.76 9.30 -14.36
C TYR A 113 10.04 8.82 -15.11
N GLY A 114 10.28 7.52 -15.21
CA GLY A 114 11.53 6.93 -15.70
C GLY A 114 12.58 6.79 -14.59
N ALA A 115 13.88 6.74 -14.95
CA ALA A 115 15.02 6.74 -14.01
C ALA A 115 15.20 8.09 -13.26
N ALA A 116 14.09 8.64 -12.76
CA ALA A 116 14.06 9.89 -12.02
C ALA A 116 14.24 9.59 -10.52
N THR A 117 15.37 9.97 -9.97
CA THR A 117 15.62 9.94 -8.53
C THR A 117 15.04 11.21 -7.91
N VAL A 118 14.14 11.08 -6.93
CA VAL A 118 13.69 12.22 -6.13
C VAL A 118 14.74 12.51 -5.07
N GLN A 119 15.41 13.66 -5.18
CA GLN A 119 16.37 14.18 -4.21
C GLN A 119 15.89 15.54 -3.69
N THR A 120 16.03 15.76 -2.38
CA THR A 120 15.86 17.11 -1.82
C THR A 120 17.13 17.90 -2.10
N LEU A 121 17.05 18.87 -3.02
CA LEU A 121 18.17 19.71 -3.42
C LEU A 121 18.01 21.12 -2.85
N THR A 122 19.04 21.64 -2.20
CA THR A 122 19.14 23.06 -1.86
C THR A 122 19.80 23.80 -3.01
N LEU A 123 19.04 24.62 -3.73
CA LEU A 123 19.58 25.45 -4.81
C LEU A 123 20.19 26.73 -4.22
N VAL A 124 21.50 26.91 -4.36
CA VAL A 124 22.19 28.14 -3.98
C VAL A 124 22.59 28.88 -5.24
N GLN A 125 22.04 30.09 -5.44
CA GLN A 125 22.39 30.94 -6.56
C GLN A 125 23.57 31.85 -6.18
N PHE A 126 24.65 31.76 -6.94
CA PHE A 126 25.80 32.64 -6.83
C PHE A 126 25.71 33.76 -7.88
N ARG A 127 26.20 34.95 -7.54
CA ARG A 127 26.22 36.11 -8.45
C ARG A 127 27.38 36.07 -9.44
N ASP A 128 28.41 35.28 -9.18
CA ASP A 128 29.63 35.24 -9.96
C ASP A 128 30.23 33.83 -10.01
N GLN A 129 30.82 33.45 -11.15
CA GLN A 129 31.35 32.11 -11.38
C GLN A 129 32.52 31.78 -10.43
N ALA A 130 33.31 32.79 -10.06
CA ALA A 130 34.44 32.65 -9.14
C ALA A 130 34.03 32.18 -7.73
N ALA A 131 32.78 32.42 -7.32
CA ALA A 131 32.25 31.98 -6.02
C ALA A 131 31.71 30.53 -6.05
N LEU A 132 31.60 29.92 -7.23
CA LEU A 132 31.20 28.51 -7.40
C LEU A 132 32.41 27.57 -7.40
N ASP A 133 33.58 28.06 -7.81
CA ASP A 133 34.79 27.25 -8.03
C ASP A 133 35.72 27.14 -6.79
N GLU A 134 35.33 27.74 -5.65
CA GLU A 134 36.04 27.69 -4.35
C GLU A 134 35.45 26.63 -3.41
#